data_AF-A0A970Y0U8-F1
#
_entry.id   AF-A0A970Y0U8-F1
#
_cell.length_a   1.000
_cell.length_b   1.000
_cell.length_c   1.000
_cell.angle_alpha   90.00
_cell.angle_beta   90.00
_cell.angle_gamma   90.00
#
_symmetry.space_group_name_H-M   'P 1'
#
loop_
_entity.id
_entity.type
_entity.pdbx_description
1 polymer ?
#
loop_
_entity_poly.entity_id
_entity_poly.type
_entity_poly.pdbx_seq_one_letter_code
_entity_poly.pdbx_strand_id
1 'polypeptide(L)'
;MAAENQSYESIVESRFPGLVARIRGFIENSEREYEGDAERRESHLWEHTVQVASLACRLATLEGLDPLIPSIAALFHDAGKFAGGRYHEGETAEEEESARIAARLLGEAGMKAADIRKVTAGLVALYNEKAGENAVAALIHDADFLSKFGALGIAAFFTKSVLRGRTLRSSVLGYLSKELTYAASLPANMRTAAGRRMAEKKAGDSLRFFRNLLAELKDAGIVDLRIRRLEVPSPRGGKALRIRLAAAPACPSCGGRWRMAWRTEQGVKCTSLHVEWDCARCDERLETSFCLPEIA
;
A
#
# COMPACT_ATOMS: atom_id res chain seq x y z
N MET A 1 21.16 -24.41 12.68
CA MET A 1 21.77 -23.07 12.83
C MET A 1 20.78 -22.07 12.29
N ALA A 2 20.20 -21.21 13.13
CA ALA A 2 19.40 -20.10 12.63
C ALA A 2 20.35 -19.21 11.83
N ALA A 3 20.12 -19.07 10.52
CA ALA A 3 20.85 -18.08 9.74
C ALA A 3 20.71 -16.74 10.46
N GLU A 4 21.81 -16.10 10.82
CA GLU A 4 21.78 -14.71 11.29
C GLU A 4 20.97 -13.93 10.26
N ASN A 5 19.81 -13.43 10.69
CA ASN A 5 18.87 -12.77 9.82
C ASN A 5 19.44 -11.39 9.50
N GLN A 6 20.38 -11.34 8.54
CA GLN A 6 21.05 -10.10 8.15
C GLN A 6 20.02 -9.06 7.73
N SER A 7 20.13 -7.85 8.27
CA SER A 7 19.27 -6.74 7.87
C SER A 7 19.58 -6.34 6.43
N TYR A 8 18.57 -5.79 5.74
CA TYR A 8 18.76 -5.22 4.41
C TYR A 8 19.91 -4.20 4.42
N GLU A 9 20.01 -3.40 5.48
CA GLU A 9 21.03 -2.36 5.65
C GLU A 9 22.43 -2.98 5.74
N SER A 10 22.63 -4.03 6.54
CA SER A 10 23.93 -4.71 6.63
C SER A 10 24.35 -5.30 5.28
N ILE A 11 23.42 -5.91 4.55
CA ILE A 11 23.67 -6.48 3.21
C ILE A 11 24.09 -5.39 2.23
N VAL A 12 23.34 -4.29 2.17
CA VAL A 12 23.61 -3.17 1.25
C VAL A 12 24.91 -2.47 1.61
N GLU A 13 25.10 -2.07 2.86
CA GLU A 13 26.26 -1.30 3.33
C GLU A 13 27.56 -2.09 3.27
N SER A 14 27.52 -3.42 3.43
CA SER A 14 28.71 -4.27 3.23
C SER A 14 29.25 -4.28 1.80
N ARG A 15 28.39 -3.97 0.81
CA ARG A 15 28.73 -3.95 -0.62
C ARG A 15 28.89 -2.54 -1.17
N PHE A 16 28.09 -1.61 -0.68
CA PHE A 16 28.04 -0.21 -1.12
C PHE A 16 27.98 0.71 0.10
N PRO A 17 29.11 0.94 0.79
CA PRO A 17 29.16 1.80 1.97
C PRO A 17 28.64 3.21 1.69
N GLY A 18 27.76 3.72 2.56
CA GLY A 18 27.11 5.03 2.47
C GLY A 18 25.92 5.11 1.52
N LEU A 19 25.56 4.02 0.83
CA LEU A 19 24.47 4.04 -0.15
C LEU A 19 23.11 4.28 0.51
N VAL A 20 22.81 3.64 1.64
CA VAL A 20 21.51 3.81 2.32
C VAL A 20 21.35 5.24 2.79
N ALA A 21 22.40 5.84 3.35
CA ALA A 21 22.39 7.24 3.78
C ALA A 21 22.18 8.21 2.61
N ARG A 22 22.78 7.92 1.44
CA ARG A 22 22.58 8.72 0.22
C ARG A 22 21.15 8.66 -0.30
N ILE A 23 20.57 7.45 -0.33
CA ILE A 23 19.18 7.26 -0.78
C ILE A 23 18.21 7.95 0.18
N ARG A 24 18.44 7.78 1.50
CA ARG A 24 17.69 8.48 2.54
C ARG A 24 17.69 9.99 2.31
N GLY A 25 18.87 10.58 2.15
CA GLY A 25 19.01 12.02 1.93
C GLY A 25 18.24 12.49 0.70
N PHE A 26 18.24 11.71 -0.39
CA PHE A 26 17.44 12.01 -1.58
C PHE A 26 15.93 12.00 -1.27
N ILE A 27 15.42 10.92 -0.67
CA ILE A 27 13.98 10.77 -0.37
C ILE A 27 13.49 11.86 0.58
N GLU A 28 14.24 12.11 1.66
CA GLU A 28 13.89 13.14 2.64
C GLU A 28 13.92 14.55 2.03
N ASN A 29 14.86 14.84 1.12
CA ASN A 29 14.89 16.11 0.39
C ASN A 29 13.67 16.25 -0.53
N SER A 30 13.33 15.21 -1.30
CA SER A 30 12.18 15.26 -2.22
C SER A 30 10.84 15.39 -1.49
N GLU A 31 10.68 14.73 -0.34
CA GLU A 31 9.47 14.89 0.50
C GLU A 31 9.38 16.32 1.07
N ARG A 32 10.50 16.89 1.57
CA ARG A 32 10.53 18.29 2.05
C ARG A 32 10.18 19.30 0.97
N GLU A 33 10.73 19.15 -0.24
CA GLU A 33 10.43 20.03 -1.37
C GLU A 33 8.95 20.01 -1.73
N TYR A 34 8.30 18.84 -1.64
CA TYR A 34 6.86 18.70 -1.89
C TYR A 34 5.98 19.28 -0.77
N GLU A 35 6.35 19.07 0.49
CA GLU A 35 5.55 19.55 1.63
C GLU A 35 5.66 21.07 1.84
N GLY A 36 6.71 21.71 1.31
CA GLY A 36 6.92 23.15 1.35
C GLY A 36 7.32 23.65 2.74
N ASP A 37 8.64 23.76 2.98
CA ASP A 37 9.33 24.39 4.14
C ASP A 37 8.72 24.20 5.55
N ALA A 38 7.89 23.18 5.73
CA ALA A 38 7.41 22.78 7.05
C ALA A 38 8.61 22.20 7.83
N GLU A 39 8.79 22.65 9.08
CA GLU A 39 9.86 22.19 9.99
C GLU A 39 9.72 20.72 10.44
N ARG A 40 9.42 19.79 9.52
CA ARG A 40 9.38 18.36 9.82
C ARG A 40 10.79 17.77 9.79
N ARG A 41 11.19 17.22 10.93
CA ARG A 41 12.45 16.48 11.10
C ARG A 41 12.36 15.02 10.68
N GLU A 42 11.16 14.48 10.50
CA GLU A 42 10.91 13.06 10.23
C GLU A 42 10.27 12.89 8.85
N SER A 43 10.66 11.81 8.16
CA SER A 43 10.17 11.49 6.81
C SER A 43 9.29 10.25 6.85
N HIS A 44 8.01 10.44 6.52
CA HIS A 44 7.05 9.35 6.44
C HIS A 44 7.33 8.46 5.22
N LEU A 45 7.78 9.05 4.11
CA LEU A 45 8.20 8.30 2.94
C LEU A 45 9.42 7.43 3.22
N TRP A 46 10.42 7.94 3.95
CA TRP A 46 11.59 7.15 4.31
C TRP A 46 11.25 6.02 5.29
N GLU A 47 10.43 6.28 6.31
CA GLU A 47 9.98 5.22 7.24
C GLU A 47 9.28 4.08 6.50
N HIS A 48 8.36 4.41 5.59
CA HIS A 48 7.73 3.43 4.70
C HIS A 48 8.75 2.68 3.84
N THR A 49 9.69 3.41 3.23
CA THR A 49 10.73 2.84 2.36
C THR A 49 11.59 1.81 3.08
N VAL A 50 12.03 2.11 4.30
CA VAL A 50 12.79 1.19 5.16
C VAL A 50 11.98 -0.06 5.50
N GLN A 51 10.69 0.11 5.82
CA GLN A 51 9.81 -1.03 6.10
C GLN A 51 9.66 -1.94 4.88
N VAL A 52 9.49 -1.38 3.69
CA VAL A 52 9.38 -2.14 2.43
C VAL A 52 10.70 -2.83 2.09
N ALA A 53 11.85 -2.16 2.24
CA ALA A 53 13.17 -2.77 2.01
C ALA A 53 13.45 -3.94 2.96
N SER A 54 13.08 -3.81 4.23
CA SER A 54 13.18 -4.88 5.23
C SER A 54 12.29 -6.07 4.88
N LEU A 55 11.05 -5.83 4.44
CA LEU A 55 10.15 -6.89 3.98
C LEU A 55 10.65 -7.56 2.71
N ALA A 56 11.14 -6.80 1.73
CA ALA A 56 11.69 -7.32 0.47
C ALA A 56 12.92 -8.21 0.71
N CYS A 57 13.84 -7.78 1.60
CA CYS A 57 14.99 -8.58 2.04
C CYS A 57 14.55 -9.94 2.61
N ARG A 58 13.57 -9.89 3.52
CA ARG A 58 13.05 -11.09 4.17
C ARG A 58 12.33 -12.02 3.18
N LEU A 59 11.52 -11.46 2.29
CA LEU A 59 10.82 -12.23 1.26
C LEU A 59 11.81 -12.91 0.31
N ALA A 60 12.83 -12.18 -0.16
CA ALA A 60 13.87 -12.75 -1.02
C ALA A 60 14.56 -13.95 -0.36
N THR A 61 14.94 -13.78 0.91
CA THR A 61 15.56 -14.86 1.71
C THR A 61 14.63 -16.08 1.85
N LEU A 62 13.34 -15.86 2.11
CA LEU A 62 12.35 -16.93 2.25
C LEU A 62 12.00 -17.62 0.93
N GLU A 63 12.21 -16.95 -0.21
CA GLU A 63 12.09 -17.49 -1.56
C GLU A 63 13.40 -18.12 -2.05
N GLY A 64 14.47 -18.11 -1.24
CA GLY A 64 15.78 -18.66 -1.61
C GLY A 64 16.53 -17.83 -2.65
N LEU A 65 16.23 -16.54 -2.75
CA LEU A 65 16.84 -15.57 -3.66
C LEU A 65 17.87 -14.70 -2.92
N ASP A 66 18.86 -14.19 -3.66
CA ASP A 66 19.81 -13.19 -3.13
C ASP A 66 19.04 -11.89 -2.78
N PRO A 67 19.05 -11.44 -1.51
CA PRO A 67 18.30 -10.28 -1.07
C PRO A 67 18.86 -8.94 -1.57
N LEU A 68 20.10 -8.87 -2.06
CA LEU A 68 20.75 -7.59 -2.37
C LEU A 68 19.96 -6.75 -3.39
N ILE A 69 19.59 -7.34 -4.54
CA ILE A 69 18.89 -6.61 -5.61
C ILE A 69 17.46 -6.22 -5.20
N PRO A 70 16.62 -7.11 -4.64
CA PRO A 70 15.30 -6.73 -4.15
C PRO A 70 15.33 -5.67 -3.05
N SER A 71 16.30 -5.74 -2.12
CA SER A 71 16.46 -4.74 -1.05
C SER A 71 16.81 -3.37 -1.60
N ILE A 72 17.78 -3.29 -2.52
CA ILE A 72 18.13 -2.02 -3.17
C ILE A 72 16.95 -1.48 -3.96
N ALA A 73 16.31 -2.30 -4.79
CA ALA A 73 15.16 -1.86 -5.59
C ALA A 73 14.00 -1.37 -4.71
N ALA A 74 13.72 -2.04 -3.59
CA ALA A 74 12.73 -1.58 -2.61
C ALA A 74 13.08 -0.23 -1.98
N LEU A 75 14.37 0.13 -1.81
CA LEU A 75 14.75 1.46 -1.34
C LEU A 75 14.41 2.58 -2.34
N PHE A 76 14.19 2.24 -3.61
CA PHE A 76 13.88 3.19 -4.68
C PHE A 76 12.42 3.18 -5.13
N HIS A 77 11.59 2.25 -4.66
CA HIS A 77 10.26 2.00 -5.25
C HIS A 77 9.34 3.22 -5.30
N ASP A 78 9.47 4.11 -4.31
CA ASP A 78 8.68 5.34 -4.16
C ASP A 78 9.54 6.61 -4.40
N ALA A 79 10.79 6.47 -4.90
CA ALA A 79 11.71 7.60 -5.05
C ALA A 79 11.26 8.60 -6.12
N GLY A 80 10.51 8.16 -7.13
CA GLY A 80 9.94 9.01 -8.18
C GLY A 80 8.69 9.79 -7.76
N LYS A 81 8.10 9.48 -6.59
CA LYS A 81 6.80 10.00 -6.15
C LYS A 81 6.72 11.53 -6.01
N PHE A 82 7.84 12.14 -5.65
CA PHE A 82 7.97 13.58 -5.42
C PHE A 82 9.06 14.20 -6.30
N ALA A 83 9.41 13.56 -7.43
CA ALA A 83 10.45 14.07 -8.32
C ALA A 83 10.10 15.49 -8.81
N GLY A 84 10.96 16.45 -8.47
CA GLY A 84 10.77 17.87 -8.79
C GLY A 84 9.72 18.60 -7.96
N GLY A 85 9.44 18.14 -6.72
CA GLY A 85 8.53 18.79 -5.78
C GLY A 85 7.06 18.72 -6.15
N ARG A 86 6.68 17.81 -7.06
CA ARG A 86 5.32 17.67 -7.58
C ARG A 86 4.77 16.26 -7.36
N TYR A 87 3.46 16.16 -7.17
CA TYR A 87 2.74 14.90 -7.01
C TYR A 87 1.74 14.77 -8.16
N HIS A 88 1.91 13.77 -9.04
CA HIS A 88 1.07 13.50 -10.22
C HIS A 88 0.97 14.63 -11.27
N GLU A 89 2.08 15.29 -11.62
CA GLU A 89 2.14 16.17 -12.81
C GLU A 89 3.09 15.58 -13.87
N GLY A 90 2.55 14.80 -14.80
CA GLY A 90 3.28 14.29 -15.97
C GLY A 90 2.72 12.97 -16.51
N GLU A 91 3.01 12.69 -17.78
CA GLU A 91 2.70 11.40 -18.43
C GLU A 91 3.72 10.29 -18.08
N THR A 92 4.82 10.63 -17.38
CA THR A 92 5.83 9.66 -16.95
C THR A 92 5.38 8.94 -15.68
N ALA A 93 5.35 7.62 -15.71
CA ALA A 93 4.99 6.78 -14.55
C ALA A 93 6.02 6.95 -13.40
N GLU A 94 5.54 6.95 -12.15
CA GLU A 94 6.38 7.12 -10.93
C GLU A 94 7.52 6.07 -10.89
N GLU A 95 7.27 4.89 -11.42
CA GLU A 95 8.19 3.76 -11.49
C GLU A 95 9.34 3.98 -12.48
N GLU A 96 9.07 4.65 -13.60
CA GLU A 96 10.12 5.00 -14.57
C GLU A 96 11.07 6.05 -14.00
N GLU A 97 10.52 7.04 -13.28
CA GLU A 97 11.34 8.05 -12.63
C GLU A 97 12.15 7.46 -11.47
N SER A 98 11.54 6.58 -10.67
CA SER A 98 12.24 5.78 -9.66
C SER A 98 13.41 5.00 -10.25
N ALA A 99 13.22 4.38 -11.43
CA ALA A 99 14.27 3.67 -12.14
C ALA A 99 15.39 4.59 -12.65
N ARG A 100 15.08 5.79 -13.14
CA ARG A 100 16.09 6.79 -13.56
C ARG A 100 16.93 7.27 -12.38
N ILE A 101 16.29 7.59 -11.25
CA ILE A 101 16.96 7.99 -10.01
C ILE A 101 17.87 6.86 -9.51
N ALA A 102 17.37 5.62 -9.51
CA ALA A 102 18.14 4.44 -9.12
C ALA A 102 19.37 4.26 -10.01
N ALA A 103 19.22 4.33 -11.34
CA ALA A 103 20.33 4.17 -12.27
C ALA A 103 21.46 5.18 -12.01
N ARG A 104 21.10 6.44 -11.74
CA ARG A 104 22.04 7.51 -11.43
C ARG A 104 22.77 7.27 -10.10
N LEU A 105 22.02 7.13 -8.99
CA LEU A 105 22.61 7.02 -7.65
C LEU A 105 23.43 5.72 -7.48
N LEU A 106 23.00 4.62 -8.11
CA LEU A 106 23.74 3.35 -8.07
C LEU A 106 25.00 3.39 -8.95
N GLY A 107 24.95 4.06 -10.10
CA GLY A 107 26.13 4.29 -10.93
C GLY A 107 27.18 5.13 -10.21
N GLU A 108 26.75 6.20 -9.54
CA GLU A 108 27.61 7.06 -8.71
C GLU A 108 28.18 6.30 -7.48
N ALA A 109 27.56 5.19 -7.07
CA ALA A 109 28.04 4.30 -6.01
C ALA A 109 28.92 3.14 -6.52
N GLY A 110 29.23 3.09 -7.82
CA GLY A 110 30.11 2.08 -8.41
C GLY A 110 29.44 0.71 -8.62
N MET A 111 28.11 0.62 -8.57
CA MET A 111 27.40 -0.64 -8.84
C MET A 111 27.58 -1.06 -10.31
N LYS A 112 27.76 -2.36 -10.56
CA LYS A 112 27.95 -2.90 -11.91
C LYS A 112 26.70 -2.67 -12.76
N ALA A 113 26.89 -2.29 -14.03
CA ALA A 113 25.79 -2.03 -14.97
C ALA A 113 24.78 -3.19 -15.09
N ALA A 114 25.23 -4.44 -14.96
CA ALA A 114 24.35 -5.61 -14.98
C ALA A 114 23.37 -5.65 -13.80
N ASP A 115 23.81 -5.25 -12.61
CA ASP A 115 22.97 -5.25 -11.41
C ASP A 115 22.08 -4.01 -11.36
N ILE A 116 22.56 -2.85 -11.82
CA ILE A 116 21.74 -1.67 -12.04
C ILE A 116 20.56 -2.01 -12.96
N ARG A 117 20.81 -2.72 -14.08
CA ARG A 117 19.73 -3.16 -14.99
C ARG A 117 18.70 -4.06 -14.33
N LYS A 118 19.09 -4.93 -13.38
CA LYS A 118 18.13 -5.76 -12.64
C LYS A 118 17.27 -4.91 -11.71
N VAL A 119 17.87 -3.95 -11.00
CA VAL A 119 17.15 -3.01 -10.14
C VAL A 119 16.14 -2.21 -10.95
N THR A 120 16.58 -1.57 -12.04
CA THR A 120 15.70 -0.72 -12.85
C THR A 120 14.63 -1.51 -13.59
N ALA A 121 14.93 -2.71 -14.08
CA ALA A 121 13.92 -3.58 -14.68
C ALA A 121 12.86 -4.01 -13.65
N GLY A 122 13.26 -4.26 -12.40
CA GLY A 122 12.33 -4.56 -11.31
C GLY A 122 11.41 -3.37 -10.98
N LEU A 123 11.97 -2.16 -10.94
CA LEU A 123 11.21 -0.93 -10.72
C LEU A 123 10.21 -0.65 -11.86
N VAL A 124 10.65 -0.68 -13.12
CA VAL A 124 9.78 -0.44 -14.29
C VAL A 124 8.68 -1.51 -14.42
N ALA A 125 8.96 -2.74 -13.99
CA ALA A 125 7.97 -3.82 -13.98
C ALA A 125 7.02 -3.77 -12.77
N LEU A 126 7.30 -2.93 -11.77
CA LEU A 126 6.42 -2.73 -10.63
C LEU A 126 5.12 -2.09 -11.14
N TYR A 127 3.97 -2.69 -10.81
CA TYR A 127 2.64 -2.27 -11.26
C TYR A 127 2.38 -2.22 -12.78
N ASN A 128 3.36 -2.58 -13.62
CA ASN A 128 3.20 -2.67 -15.06
C ASN A 128 2.78 -4.10 -15.47
N GLU A 129 1.49 -4.29 -15.77
CA GLU A 129 0.94 -5.58 -16.20
C GLU A 129 1.51 -6.09 -17.52
N LYS A 130 2.02 -5.20 -18.38
CA LYS A 130 2.63 -5.58 -19.67
C LYS A 130 4.08 -6.03 -19.50
N ALA A 131 4.71 -5.67 -18.38
CA ALA A 131 5.99 -6.24 -18.03
C ALA A 131 5.75 -7.69 -17.62
N GLY A 132 6.28 -8.63 -18.39
CA GLY A 132 6.19 -10.06 -18.07
C GLY A 132 6.76 -10.38 -16.68
N GLU A 133 6.79 -11.67 -16.33
CA GLU A 133 7.20 -12.10 -15.00
C GLU A 133 8.59 -11.54 -14.60
N ASN A 134 8.62 -10.80 -13.49
CA ASN A 134 9.85 -10.23 -12.93
C ASN A 134 9.90 -10.51 -11.42
N ALA A 135 10.88 -11.30 -10.99
CA ALA A 135 11.01 -11.72 -9.59
C ALA A 135 11.26 -10.55 -8.63
N VAL A 136 12.05 -9.55 -9.05
CA VAL A 136 12.32 -8.35 -8.22
C VAL A 136 11.04 -7.54 -8.04
N ALA A 137 10.30 -7.30 -9.12
CA ALA A 137 9.01 -6.61 -9.06
C ALA A 137 7.99 -7.38 -8.20
N ALA A 138 7.95 -8.71 -8.29
CA ALA A 138 7.08 -9.55 -7.47
C ALA A 138 7.37 -9.43 -5.97
N LEU A 139 8.65 -9.40 -5.58
CA LEU A 139 9.07 -9.22 -4.19
C LEU A 139 8.75 -7.82 -3.65
N ILE A 140 9.01 -6.76 -4.43
CA ILE A 140 8.71 -5.39 -4.02
C ILE A 140 7.20 -5.20 -3.90
N HIS A 141 6.43 -5.70 -4.87
CA HIS A 141 4.97 -5.66 -4.82
C HIS A 141 4.44 -6.29 -3.53
N ASP A 142 4.88 -7.50 -3.20
CA ASP A 142 4.45 -8.18 -1.97
C ASP A 142 4.90 -7.41 -0.72
N ALA A 143 6.13 -6.89 -0.70
CA ALA A 143 6.66 -6.11 0.41
C ALA A 143 5.84 -4.83 0.66
N ASP A 144 5.54 -4.06 -0.38
CA ASP A 144 4.76 -2.83 -0.30
C ASP A 144 3.34 -3.11 0.21
N PHE A 145 2.64 -4.10 -0.36
CA PHE A 145 1.32 -4.48 0.14
C PHE A 145 1.38 -4.98 1.58
N LEU A 146 2.33 -5.84 1.95
CA LEU A 146 2.46 -6.34 3.33
C LEU A 146 2.75 -5.22 4.34
N SER A 147 3.40 -4.14 3.94
CA SER A 147 3.68 -2.99 4.82
C SER A 147 2.40 -2.32 5.34
N LYS A 148 1.33 -2.35 4.53
CA LYS A 148 0.03 -1.69 4.76
C LYS A 148 -0.91 -2.47 5.69
N PHE A 149 -0.55 -3.69 6.11
CA PHE A 149 -1.41 -4.55 6.95
C PHE A 149 -0.71 -5.09 8.20
N GLY A 150 -1.49 -5.64 9.13
CA GLY A 150 -1.08 -5.95 10.49
C GLY A 150 -0.91 -4.68 11.34
N ALA A 151 -0.28 -4.82 12.52
CA ALA A 151 -0.18 -3.75 13.50
C ALA A 151 0.46 -2.46 12.96
N LEU A 152 1.59 -2.56 12.26
CA LEU A 152 2.26 -1.39 11.66
C LEU A 152 1.40 -0.73 10.58
N GLY A 153 0.73 -1.52 9.73
CA GLY A 153 -0.17 -0.99 8.71
C GLY A 153 -1.36 -0.23 9.29
N ILE A 154 -1.93 -0.74 10.38
CA ILE A 154 -2.99 -0.06 11.13
C ILE A 154 -2.49 1.25 11.73
N ALA A 155 -1.30 1.25 12.35
CA ALA A 155 -0.70 2.46 12.90
C ALA A 155 -0.49 3.51 11.80
N ALA A 156 0.11 3.11 10.67
CA ALA A 156 0.33 3.97 9.51
C ALA A 156 -0.98 4.52 8.94
N PHE A 157 -2.06 3.72 8.89
CA PHE A 157 -3.38 4.16 8.47
C PHE A 157 -3.90 5.33 9.32
N PHE A 158 -3.86 5.22 10.65
CA PHE A 158 -4.32 6.30 11.52
C PHE A 158 -3.39 7.50 11.54
N THR A 159 -2.07 7.30 11.53
CA THR A 159 -1.09 8.40 11.41
C THR A 159 -1.36 9.21 10.15
N LYS A 160 -1.52 8.54 9.00
CA LYS A 160 -1.82 9.20 7.72
C LYS A 160 -3.17 9.89 7.71
N SER A 161 -4.17 9.35 8.39
CA SER A 161 -5.47 10.01 8.56
C SER A 161 -5.35 11.31 9.33
N VAL A 162 -4.60 11.33 10.44
CA VAL A 162 -4.37 12.54 11.24
C VAL A 162 -3.61 13.60 10.44
N LEU A 163 -2.55 13.20 9.71
CA LEU A 163 -1.80 14.11 8.83
C LEU A 163 -2.68 14.75 7.74
N ARG A 164 -3.78 14.09 7.37
CA ARG A 164 -4.77 14.59 6.40
C ARG A 164 -5.94 15.33 7.07
N GLY A 165 -5.82 15.69 8.34
CA GLY A 165 -6.84 16.43 9.09
C GLY A 165 -8.11 15.62 9.39
N ARG A 166 -8.04 14.28 9.37
CA ARG A 166 -9.22 13.42 9.58
C ARG A 166 -9.32 12.97 11.03
N THR A 167 -10.53 13.04 11.56
CA THR A 167 -10.86 12.40 12.83
C THR A 167 -10.94 10.88 12.69
N LEU A 168 -10.95 10.16 13.81
CA LEU A 168 -11.20 8.72 13.83
C LEU A 168 -12.52 8.37 13.12
N ARG A 169 -13.62 9.08 13.44
CA ARG A 169 -14.93 8.90 12.82
C ARG A 169 -14.90 9.10 11.31
N SER A 170 -14.27 10.18 10.83
CA SER A 170 -14.14 10.45 9.39
C SER A 170 -13.31 9.36 8.69
N SER A 171 -12.23 8.90 9.33
CA SER A 171 -11.36 7.85 8.81
C SER A 171 -12.09 6.53 8.62
N VAL A 172 -12.88 6.10 9.61
CA VAL A 172 -13.59 4.82 9.54
C VAL A 172 -14.76 4.88 8.56
N LEU A 173 -15.50 5.99 8.51
CA LEU A 173 -16.61 6.14 7.56
C LEU A 173 -16.11 6.19 6.11
N GLY A 174 -15.02 6.90 5.84
CA GLY A 174 -14.52 7.09 4.47
C GLY A 174 -13.69 5.93 3.94
N TYR A 175 -12.94 5.23 4.79
CA TYR A 175 -11.87 4.33 4.32
C TYR A 175 -11.95 2.90 4.85
N LEU A 176 -12.73 2.61 5.90
CA LEU A 176 -12.71 1.27 6.50
C LEU A 176 -13.21 0.19 5.54
N SER A 177 -14.14 0.51 4.63
CA SER A 177 -14.57 -0.41 3.56
C SER A 177 -13.40 -0.85 2.67
N LYS A 178 -12.52 0.09 2.31
CA LYS A 178 -11.30 -0.19 1.55
C LYS A 178 -10.35 -1.06 2.38
N GLU A 179 -10.04 -0.65 3.61
CA GLU A 179 -9.11 -1.38 4.49
C GLU A 179 -9.57 -2.82 4.74
N LEU A 180 -10.86 -3.03 5.02
CA LEU A 180 -11.44 -4.37 5.23
C LEU A 180 -11.40 -5.23 3.97
N THR A 181 -11.66 -4.62 2.80
CA THR A 181 -11.66 -5.32 1.52
C THR A 181 -10.25 -5.75 1.14
N TYR A 182 -9.29 -4.82 1.16
CA TYR A 182 -7.91 -5.14 0.81
C TYR A 182 -7.27 -6.09 1.83
N ALA A 183 -7.54 -5.96 3.13
CA ALA A 183 -7.06 -6.92 4.12
C ALA A 183 -7.60 -8.33 3.86
N ALA A 184 -8.86 -8.46 3.44
CA ALA A 184 -9.45 -9.76 3.11
C ALA A 184 -8.85 -10.39 1.84
N SER A 185 -8.51 -9.54 0.87
CA SER A 185 -7.97 -9.90 -0.42
C SER A 185 -6.46 -10.08 -0.43
N LEU A 186 -5.76 -9.63 0.63
CA LEU A 186 -4.31 -9.53 0.68
C LEU A 186 -3.60 -10.85 0.29
N PRO A 187 -3.96 -12.04 0.81
CA PRO A 187 -3.27 -13.26 0.43
C PRO A 187 -3.40 -13.59 -1.06
N ALA A 188 -4.58 -13.37 -1.66
CA ALA A 188 -4.79 -13.64 -3.07
C ALA A 188 -4.06 -12.64 -3.97
N ASN A 189 -3.74 -11.45 -3.45
CA ASN A 189 -2.98 -10.42 -4.15
C ASN A 189 -1.46 -10.71 -4.19
N MET A 190 -0.93 -11.60 -3.34
CA MET A 190 0.51 -11.83 -3.26
C MET A 190 1.05 -12.68 -4.42
N ARG A 191 2.16 -12.23 -4.99
CA ARG A 191 2.84 -12.84 -6.15
C ARG A 191 3.77 -13.99 -5.73
N THR A 192 4.32 -13.94 -4.52
CA THR A 192 5.27 -14.94 -4.00
C THR A 192 4.62 -15.88 -2.98
N ALA A 193 5.21 -17.07 -2.76
CA ALA A 193 4.67 -18.03 -1.80
C ALA A 193 4.90 -17.58 -0.35
N ALA A 194 6.06 -17.01 -0.05
CA ALA A 194 6.41 -16.38 1.21
C ALA A 194 5.52 -15.16 1.48
N GLY A 195 5.27 -14.34 0.46
CA GLY A 195 4.34 -13.22 0.51
C GLY A 195 2.95 -13.68 0.93
N ARG A 196 2.41 -14.72 0.26
CA ARG A 196 1.11 -15.34 0.61
C ARG A 196 1.03 -15.77 2.08
N ARG A 197 2.03 -16.49 2.58
CA ARG A 197 2.08 -16.94 3.98
C ARG A 197 2.11 -15.76 4.97
N MET A 198 2.91 -14.74 4.69
CA MET A 198 2.96 -13.53 5.53
C MET A 198 1.65 -12.74 5.49
N ALA A 199 1.02 -12.68 4.32
CA ALA A 199 -0.24 -12.01 4.10
C ALA A 199 -1.38 -12.65 4.89
N GLU A 200 -1.46 -13.97 4.99
CA GLU A 200 -2.49 -14.66 5.79
C GLU A 200 -2.49 -14.18 7.25
N LYS A 201 -1.30 -14.09 7.85
CA LYS A 201 -1.14 -13.59 9.22
C LYS A 201 -1.55 -12.12 9.32
N LYS A 202 -1.00 -11.25 8.45
CA LYS A 202 -1.25 -9.81 8.49
C LYS A 202 -2.71 -9.46 8.20
N ALA A 203 -3.34 -10.15 7.25
CA ALA A 203 -4.76 -10.07 6.98
C ALA A 203 -5.60 -10.43 8.22
N GLY A 204 -5.28 -11.55 8.87
CA GLY A 204 -5.95 -11.97 10.10
C GLY A 204 -5.84 -10.93 11.22
N ASP A 205 -4.63 -10.40 11.44
CA ASP A 205 -4.34 -9.36 12.43
C ASP A 205 -5.14 -8.08 12.15
N SER A 206 -5.12 -7.58 10.91
CA SER A 206 -5.88 -6.39 10.50
C SER A 206 -7.39 -6.55 10.69
N LEU A 207 -7.94 -7.67 10.24
CA LEU A 207 -9.37 -7.93 10.30
C LEU A 207 -9.88 -8.11 11.73
N ARG A 208 -9.07 -8.70 12.62
CA ARG A 208 -9.41 -8.78 14.06
C ARG A 208 -9.44 -7.40 14.68
N PHE A 209 -8.39 -6.60 14.46
CA PHE A 209 -8.32 -5.24 14.98
C PHE A 209 -9.53 -4.41 14.56
N PHE A 210 -9.86 -4.37 13.27
CA PHE A 210 -10.98 -3.56 12.79
C PHE A 210 -12.34 -4.03 13.32
N ARG A 211 -12.54 -5.33 13.56
CA ARG A 211 -13.76 -5.82 14.20
C ARG A 211 -13.88 -5.35 15.65
N ASN A 212 -12.78 -5.40 16.40
CA ASN A 212 -12.74 -4.93 17.78
C ASN A 212 -12.97 -3.41 17.83
N LEU A 213 -12.28 -2.66 16.97
CA LEU A 213 -12.48 -1.22 16.84
C LEU A 213 -13.95 -0.86 16.53
N LEU A 214 -14.61 -1.58 15.63
CA LEU A 214 -16.02 -1.35 15.33
C LEU A 214 -16.94 -1.59 16.54
N ALA A 215 -16.63 -2.58 17.38
CA ALA A 215 -17.38 -2.81 18.62
C ALA A 215 -17.15 -1.67 19.62
N GLU A 216 -15.90 -1.26 19.84
CA GLU A 216 -15.55 -0.18 20.77
C GLU A 216 -16.11 1.18 20.31
N LEU A 217 -16.08 1.48 19.02
CA LEU A 217 -16.67 2.69 18.44
C LEU A 217 -18.18 2.76 18.67
N LYS A 218 -18.86 1.61 18.62
CA LYS A 218 -20.28 1.51 18.90
C LYS A 218 -20.55 1.73 20.40
N ASP A 219 -19.79 1.06 21.26
CA ASP A 219 -19.97 1.14 22.72
C ASP A 219 -19.66 2.55 23.24
N ALA A 220 -18.69 3.24 22.63
CA ALA A 220 -18.37 4.64 22.91
C ALA A 220 -19.37 5.65 22.30
N GLY A 221 -20.38 5.19 21.55
CA GLY A 221 -21.36 6.07 20.90
C GLY A 221 -20.79 6.93 19.75
N ILE A 222 -19.60 6.61 19.25
CA ILE A 222 -18.95 7.37 18.16
C ILE A 222 -19.61 7.04 16.82
N VAL A 223 -19.76 5.76 16.48
CA VAL A 223 -20.45 5.29 15.27
C VAL A 223 -20.78 3.79 15.38
N ASP A 224 -21.99 3.38 14.96
CA ASP A 224 -22.33 1.95 14.78
C ASP A 224 -22.20 1.59 13.29
N LEU A 225 -21.12 0.89 12.93
CA LEU A 225 -20.93 0.34 11.59
C LEU A 225 -20.90 -1.18 11.64
N ARG A 226 -21.48 -1.80 10.60
CA ARG A 226 -21.48 -3.24 10.40
C ARG A 226 -20.80 -3.60 9.09
N ILE A 227 -20.08 -4.72 9.11
CA ILE A 227 -19.45 -5.26 7.91
C ILE A 227 -20.51 -5.99 7.09
N ARG A 228 -20.85 -5.43 5.93
CA ARG A 228 -21.68 -6.05 4.90
C ARG A 228 -20.78 -6.63 3.81
N ARG A 229 -21.23 -7.72 3.18
CA ARG A 229 -20.51 -8.35 2.06
C ARG A 229 -21.24 -8.07 0.77
N LEU A 230 -20.48 -7.77 -0.27
CA LEU A 230 -20.96 -7.57 -1.62
C LEU A 230 -20.07 -8.37 -2.57
N GLU A 231 -20.68 -9.08 -3.51
CA GLU A 231 -19.93 -9.72 -4.61
C GLU A 231 -19.95 -8.80 -5.82
N VAL A 232 -18.78 -8.46 -6.33
CA VAL A 232 -18.58 -7.57 -7.49
C VAL A 232 -17.78 -8.32 -8.54
N PRO A 233 -18.13 -8.23 -9.84
CA PRO A 233 -17.33 -8.82 -10.91
C PRO A 233 -15.86 -8.37 -10.81
N SER A 234 -14.93 -9.31 -11.01
CA SER A 234 -13.50 -8.98 -11.03
C SER A 234 -13.19 -8.16 -12.29
N PRO A 235 -12.46 -7.03 -12.16
CA PRO A 235 -11.96 -6.28 -13.31
C PRO A 235 -11.12 -7.12 -14.28
N ARG A 236 -10.39 -8.11 -13.75
CA ARG A 236 -9.52 -9.01 -14.54
C ARG A 236 -10.24 -10.27 -15.06
N GLY A 237 -11.56 -10.35 -14.87
CA GLY A 237 -12.31 -11.57 -15.11
C GLY A 237 -12.08 -12.64 -14.03
N GLY A 238 -12.70 -13.81 -14.20
CA GLY A 238 -12.59 -14.90 -13.21
C GLY A 238 -13.60 -14.80 -12.07
N LYS A 239 -13.17 -15.13 -10.85
CA LYS A 239 -14.06 -15.20 -9.67
C LYS A 239 -14.47 -13.80 -9.21
N ALA A 240 -15.73 -13.64 -8.81
CA ALA A 240 -16.22 -12.41 -8.22
C ALA A 240 -15.42 -12.01 -6.97
N LEU A 241 -15.12 -10.73 -6.84
CA LEU A 241 -14.48 -10.15 -5.67
C LEU A 241 -15.48 -10.04 -4.52
N ARG A 242 -15.06 -10.48 -3.33
CA ARG A 242 -15.85 -10.38 -2.10
C ARG A 242 -15.49 -9.11 -1.34
N ILE A 243 -16.22 -8.04 -1.65
CA ILE A 243 -16.07 -6.72 -1.05
C ILE A 243 -16.65 -6.69 0.36
N ARG A 244 -15.98 -5.98 1.27
CA ARG A 244 -16.42 -5.77 2.65
C ARG A 244 -16.68 -4.29 2.89
N LEU A 245 -17.95 -3.95 3.02
CA LEU A 245 -18.41 -2.58 3.22
C LEU A 245 -18.69 -2.34 4.70
N ALA A 246 -18.12 -1.29 5.28
CA ALA A 246 -18.46 -0.80 6.61
C ALA A 246 -19.58 0.25 6.46
N ALA A 247 -20.80 -0.10 6.86
CA ALA A 247 -21.96 0.78 6.73
C ALA A 247 -22.83 0.73 7.99
N ALA A 248 -23.48 1.84 8.31
CA ALA A 248 -24.43 1.88 9.42
C ALA A 248 -25.60 0.91 9.19
N PRO A 249 -26.10 0.21 10.22
CA PRO A 249 -27.20 -0.74 10.05
C PRO A 249 -28.51 -0.05 9.61
N ALA A 250 -28.71 1.19 10.02
CA ALA A 250 -29.83 2.07 9.66
C ALA A 250 -29.34 3.51 9.45
N CYS A 251 -30.22 4.37 8.94
CA CYS A 251 -29.93 5.78 8.76
C CYS A 251 -29.65 6.46 10.12
N PRO A 252 -28.49 7.13 10.29
CA PRO A 252 -28.14 7.77 11.56
C PRO A 252 -29.09 8.93 11.92
N SER A 253 -29.73 9.54 10.92
CA SER A 253 -30.58 10.72 11.10
C SER A 253 -32.01 10.37 11.51
N CYS A 254 -32.60 9.28 10.97
CA CYS A 254 -34.01 8.96 11.19
C CYS A 254 -34.32 7.50 11.54
N GLY A 255 -33.30 6.63 11.65
CA GLY A 255 -33.45 5.20 11.88
C GLY A 255 -34.05 4.41 10.70
N GLY A 256 -34.25 5.05 9.55
CA GLY A 256 -34.80 4.43 8.35
C GLY A 256 -33.88 3.37 7.73
N ARG A 257 -34.46 2.48 6.92
CA ARG A 257 -33.69 1.47 6.17
C ARG A 257 -32.94 2.13 5.02
N TRP A 258 -31.77 1.58 4.69
CA TRP A 258 -31.00 1.96 3.51
C TRP A 258 -31.45 1.19 2.26
N ARG A 259 -31.62 1.90 1.16
CA ARG A 259 -31.54 1.34 -0.20
C ARG A 259 -30.09 1.46 -0.64
N MET A 260 -29.55 0.40 -1.23
CA MET A 260 -28.16 0.35 -1.66
C MET A 260 -28.10 0.04 -3.16
N ALA A 261 -27.34 0.85 -3.88
CA ALA A 261 -26.98 0.65 -5.28
C ALA A 261 -25.46 0.69 -5.40
N TRP A 262 -24.92 0.03 -6.42
CA TRP A 262 -23.49 0.09 -6.71
C TRP A 262 -23.22 -0.02 -8.20
N ARG A 263 -22.09 0.53 -8.62
CA ARG A 263 -21.58 0.44 -9.98
C ARG A 263 -20.06 0.32 -9.97
N THR A 264 -19.50 -0.21 -11.05
CA THR A 264 -18.07 -0.19 -11.31
C THR A 264 -17.77 0.77 -12.45
N GLU A 265 -16.67 1.52 -12.33
CA GLU A 265 -16.24 2.49 -13.33
C GLU A 265 -14.77 2.24 -13.70
N GLN A 266 -14.49 2.13 -15.01
CA GLN A 266 -13.14 1.94 -15.50
C GLN A 266 -12.44 3.32 -15.56
N GLY A 267 -11.54 3.56 -14.62
CA GLY A 267 -10.68 4.74 -14.62
C GLY A 267 -9.38 4.52 -15.42
N VAL A 268 -8.57 5.58 -15.48
CA VAL A 268 -7.25 5.55 -16.12
C VAL A 268 -6.27 4.63 -15.39
N LYS A 269 -6.34 4.60 -14.05
CA LYS A 269 -5.40 3.84 -13.20
C LYS A 269 -5.95 2.53 -12.65
N CYS A 270 -7.27 2.45 -12.43
CA CYS A 270 -7.89 1.30 -11.78
C CYS A 270 -9.40 1.27 -12.12
N THR A 271 -10.02 0.11 -11.98
CA THR A 271 -11.48 0.01 -11.90
C THR A 271 -11.94 0.34 -10.49
N SER A 272 -12.84 1.32 -10.33
CA SER A 272 -13.36 1.75 -9.03
C SER A 272 -14.75 1.19 -8.77
N LEU A 273 -15.04 0.83 -7.52
CA LEU A 273 -16.38 0.53 -7.05
C LEU A 273 -16.97 1.78 -6.42
N HIS A 274 -18.18 2.15 -6.83
CA HIS A 274 -18.99 3.19 -6.20
C HIS A 274 -20.22 2.55 -5.57
N VAL A 275 -20.44 2.80 -4.29
CA VAL A 275 -21.61 2.32 -3.54
C VAL A 275 -22.36 3.51 -2.98
N GLU A 276 -23.63 3.62 -3.37
CA GLU A 276 -24.54 4.67 -2.95
C GLU A 276 -25.59 4.08 -1.99
N TRP A 277 -25.84 4.78 -0.89
CA TRP A 277 -26.83 4.42 0.11
C TRP A 277 -27.83 5.57 0.26
N ASP A 278 -29.09 5.32 -0.05
CA ASP A 278 -30.18 6.29 0.10
C ASP A 278 -31.12 5.86 1.21
N CYS A 279 -31.43 6.77 2.14
CA CYS A 279 -32.42 6.46 3.16
C CYS A 279 -33.83 6.37 2.54
N ALA A 280 -34.60 5.37 2.95
CA ALA A 280 -35.98 5.21 2.48
C ALA A 280 -36.98 6.19 3.15
N ARG A 281 -36.55 6.99 4.14
CA ARG A 281 -37.42 7.84 4.98
C ARG A 281 -37.05 9.32 4.98
N CYS A 282 -35.78 9.67 4.76
CA CYS A 282 -35.29 11.04 4.71
C CYS A 282 -34.27 11.20 3.57
N ASP A 283 -33.78 12.42 3.36
CA ASP A 283 -32.85 12.75 2.28
C ASP A 283 -31.38 12.41 2.58
N GLU A 284 -31.13 11.58 3.59
CA GLU A 284 -29.78 11.17 3.95
C GLU A 284 -29.20 10.26 2.86
N ARG A 285 -27.98 10.59 2.42
CA ARG A 285 -27.22 9.83 1.43
C ARG A 285 -25.80 9.57 1.92
N LEU A 286 -25.28 8.37 1.66
CA LEU A 286 -23.89 8.03 1.88
C LEU A 286 -23.29 7.48 0.60
N GLU A 287 -22.08 7.90 0.28
CA GLU A 287 -21.31 7.32 -0.82
C GLU A 287 -20.02 6.70 -0.26
N THR A 288 -19.63 5.56 -0.82
CA THR A 288 -18.32 4.97 -0.61
C THR A 288 -17.72 4.59 -1.95
N SER A 289 -16.52 5.07 -2.25
CA SER A 289 -15.79 4.71 -3.46
C SER A 289 -14.34 4.34 -3.19
N PHE A 290 -13.85 3.30 -3.88
CA PHE A 290 -12.43 2.90 -3.87
C PHE A 290 -12.10 1.98 -5.06
N CYS A 291 -10.83 1.99 -5.51
CA CYS A 291 -10.30 1.04 -6.49
C CYS A 291 -10.54 -0.41 -6.02
N LEU A 292 -10.94 -1.28 -6.94
CA LEU A 292 -11.06 -2.70 -6.68
C LEU A 292 -9.67 -3.35 -6.61
N PRO A 293 -9.46 -4.36 -5.74
CA PRO A 293 -8.24 -5.15 -5.77
C PRO A 293 -8.08 -5.89 -7.10
N GLU A 294 -6.90 -5.81 -7.68
CA GLU A 294 -6.57 -6.46 -8.94
C GLU A 294 -5.99 -7.85 -8.72
N ILE A 295 -6.86 -8.80 -8.38
CA ILE A 295 -6.49 -10.19 -8.12
C ILE A 295 -6.72 -11.01 -9.39
N ALA A 296 -5.74 -11.87 -9.71
CA ALA A 296 -5.82 -12.85 -10.80
C ALA A 296 -6.59 -14.11 -10.38
#